data_AF-A0AAW2ITB9-F1
#
_entry.id   AF-A0AAW2ITB9-F1
#
_cell.length_a   1.000
_cell.length_b   1.000
_cell.length_c   1.000
_cell.angle_alpha   90.00
_cell.angle_beta   90.00
_cell.angle_gamma   90.00
#
_symmetry.space_group_name_H-M   'P 1'
#
loop_
_entity.id
_entity.type
_entity.pdbx_description
1 polymer ?
#
loop_
_entity_poly.entity_id
_entity_poly.type
_entity_poly.pdbx_seq_one_letter_code
_entity_poly.pdbx_strand_id
1 'polypeptide(L)'
;MLLHRPFQLHARSRFSLLSLPSPFRRSITYLPNSHTKLPRRSVIRISASITAKPSSELRKKHKSSEPDEKLAALRELFSRPNINIDAYIIPSQDAHQSEFTSECYARRAYISGFTGSAGTAVVTKDKAALWTDGRYFLQAEQQLSSSWILMRAGNFGVPTTSEWLNGILSPGCRIGIDPFLFSSDAAEELKEAISQKNHELVYLYDVNLVDEIWKDPRPKPPNRHIRLHDVKYAGVDVSSKLSSLRSELINAGSSAIVISMLDEIAWLLNLRGSDVPHSPVMYAYLVVEIDGAKLFIDDAKLNPEVNHYLKNAGIELRPYASILSEIESLALKGASLWLDTSSVSAAIVNTFKSACDKYISTAGVVNSNKKAVPNGPDGQSCGPTAVYRSSPVSLAKAVKNEAELEGMRNCHLRDAAALAQFWAWLEEAIGNGVILTEVDVSDKLLEFRSRQDGFIGTSF
;
A
#
# COMPACT_ATOMS: atom_id res chain seq x y z
N MET A 1 6.42 -41.91 -13.40
CA MET A 1 7.49 -42.60 -12.66
C MET A 1 8.71 -41.70 -12.68
N LEU A 2 8.87 -40.86 -11.65
CA LEU A 2 10.10 -40.23 -11.15
C LEU A 2 9.67 -39.12 -10.18
N LEU A 3 9.76 -39.47 -8.91
CA LEU A 3 9.42 -38.65 -7.75
C LEU A 3 10.55 -37.66 -7.46
N HIS A 4 10.18 -36.39 -7.28
CA HIS A 4 11.00 -35.38 -6.62
C HIS A 4 11.30 -35.80 -5.17
N ARG A 5 12.59 -35.83 -4.80
CA ARG A 5 13.06 -35.78 -3.42
C ARG A 5 13.52 -34.34 -3.10
N PRO A 6 13.14 -33.77 -1.94
CA PRO A 6 13.69 -32.51 -1.47
C PRO A 6 15.03 -32.73 -0.74
N PHE A 7 15.96 -31.80 -0.95
CA PHE A 7 17.27 -31.74 -0.28
C PHE A 7 17.10 -31.26 1.18
N GLN A 8 17.61 -32.05 2.13
CA GLN A 8 17.83 -31.65 3.52
C GLN A 8 19.23 -31.05 3.66
N LEU A 9 19.31 -29.81 4.18
CA LEU A 9 20.56 -29.21 4.66
C LEU A 9 20.70 -29.48 6.16
N HIS A 10 21.77 -30.19 6.53
CA HIS A 10 22.22 -30.39 7.91
C HIS A 10 23.01 -29.16 8.39
N ALA A 11 22.52 -28.49 9.41
CA ALA A 11 23.33 -27.60 10.25
C ALA A 11 23.21 -28.07 11.70
N ARG A 12 24.29 -28.67 12.22
CA ARG A 12 24.44 -29.03 13.63
C ARG A 12 24.82 -27.78 14.41
N SER A 13 23.94 -27.31 15.29
CA SER A 13 24.25 -26.36 16.36
C SER A 13 23.79 -26.97 17.68
N ARG A 14 24.74 -27.22 18.58
CA ARG A 14 24.51 -27.74 19.93
C ARG A 14 24.10 -26.57 20.83
N PHE A 15 22.85 -26.58 21.31
CA PHE A 15 22.44 -25.82 22.48
C PHE A 15 21.88 -26.78 23.52
N SER A 16 22.52 -26.81 24.69
CA SER A 16 22.08 -27.55 25.87
C SER A 16 20.94 -26.80 26.54
N LEU A 17 19.74 -27.40 26.56
CA LEU A 17 18.63 -26.93 27.38
C LEU A 17 18.55 -27.75 28.66
N LEU A 18 18.72 -27.05 29.78
CA LEU A 18 18.52 -27.53 31.14
C LEU A 18 17.06 -27.97 31.35
N SER A 19 16.91 -29.16 31.94
CA SER A 19 15.66 -29.81 32.30
C SER A 19 15.02 -29.19 33.56
N LEU A 20 13.71 -28.91 33.52
CA LEU A 20 12.87 -28.77 34.72
C LEU A 20 11.61 -29.67 34.58
N PRO A 21 11.12 -30.28 35.66
CA PRO A 21 10.16 -31.38 35.59
C PRO A 21 8.70 -30.91 35.61
N SER A 22 7.83 -31.62 34.88
CA SER A 22 6.38 -31.55 35.02
C SER A 22 5.84 -32.84 35.65
N PRO A 23 4.94 -32.79 36.64
CA PRO A 23 4.10 -33.91 37.00
C PRO A 23 2.68 -33.67 36.47
N PHE A 24 2.11 -34.64 35.77
CA PHE A 24 0.71 -35.12 35.84
C PHE A 24 0.40 -35.95 34.59
N ARG A 25 0.77 -37.23 34.64
CA ARG A 25 0.21 -38.27 33.76
C ARG A 25 -1.13 -38.72 34.34
N ARG A 26 -2.23 -38.52 33.61
CA ARG A 26 -3.44 -39.34 33.77
C ARG A 26 -3.61 -40.19 32.52
N SER A 27 -3.55 -41.50 32.75
CA SER A 27 -3.88 -42.58 31.82
C SER A 27 -5.36 -42.49 31.44
N ILE A 28 -5.67 -42.51 30.13
CA ILE A 28 -7.01 -42.79 29.63
C ILE A 28 -6.96 -44.16 28.95
N THR A 29 -7.70 -45.09 29.53
CA THR A 29 -7.94 -46.46 29.09
C THR A 29 -8.84 -46.48 27.86
N TYR A 30 -8.48 -47.30 26.86
CA TYR A 30 -9.32 -47.61 25.70
C TYR A 30 -10.39 -48.64 26.09
N LEU A 31 -11.65 -48.36 25.75
CA LEU A 31 -12.78 -49.32 25.78
C LEU A 31 -13.20 -49.68 24.34
N PRO A 32 -13.68 -50.91 24.08
CA PRO A 32 -13.80 -51.46 22.73
C PRO A 32 -15.08 -51.06 21.98
N ASN A 33 -14.98 -51.11 20.65
CA ASN A 33 -15.97 -50.86 19.62
C ASN A 33 -17.39 -51.40 19.93
N SER A 34 -18.39 -50.53 19.79
CA SER A 34 -19.78 -50.93 19.49
C SER A 34 -20.21 -50.32 18.15
N HIS A 35 -20.62 -51.19 17.23
CA HIS A 35 -21.12 -50.82 15.91
C HIS A 35 -22.48 -50.14 16.01
N THR A 36 -22.57 -48.88 15.61
CA THR A 36 -23.84 -48.24 15.25
C THR A 36 -23.76 -47.68 13.83
N LYS A 37 -24.67 -48.14 12.97
CA LYS A 37 -24.78 -47.71 11.56
C LYS A 37 -25.24 -46.25 11.53
N LEU A 38 -24.39 -45.35 11.04
CA LEU A 38 -24.76 -43.97 10.70
C LEU A 38 -25.70 -43.95 9.48
N PRO A 39 -26.77 -43.13 9.47
CA PRO A 39 -27.66 -43.02 8.33
C PRO A 39 -26.94 -42.30 7.17
N ARG A 40 -27.20 -42.77 5.93
CA ARG A 40 -26.67 -42.18 4.71
C ARG A 40 -27.04 -40.70 4.63
N ARG A 41 -26.05 -39.80 4.72
CA ARG A 41 -26.21 -38.39 4.37
C ARG A 41 -26.53 -38.29 2.88
N SER A 42 -27.74 -37.86 2.56
CA SER A 42 -28.11 -37.40 1.22
C SER A 42 -27.25 -36.20 0.85
N VAL A 43 -26.35 -36.38 -0.11
CA VAL A 43 -25.63 -35.26 -0.74
C VAL A 43 -26.65 -34.54 -1.63
N ILE A 44 -27.17 -33.41 -1.14
CA ILE A 44 -27.93 -32.49 -1.99
C ILE A 44 -26.92 -31.84 -2.93
N ARG A 45 -26.84 -32.32 -4.18
CA ARG A 45 -26.15 -31.62 -5.26
C ARG A 45 -26.98 -30.39 -5.63
N ILE A 46 -26.62 -29.23 -5.10
CA ILE A 46 -27.12 -27.95 -5.59
C ILE A 46 -26.44 -27.72 -6.94
N SER A 47 -27.17 -27.96 -8.03
CA SER A 47 -26.74 -27.81 -9.42
C SER A 47 -27.17 -26.46 -10.01
N ALA A 48 -27.26 -25.43 -9.17
CA ALA A 48 -27.52 -24.06 -9.60
C ALA A 48 -26.29 -23.22 -9.28
N SER A 49 -25.74 -22.52 -10.28
CA SER A 49 -24.78 -21.44 -10.05
C SER A 49 -25.47 -20.35 -9.24
N ILE A 50 -25.18 -20.29 -7.93
CA ILE A 50 -25.66 -19.20 -7.08
C ILE A 50 -24.75 -18.01 -7.36
N THR A 51 -25.18 -17.15 -8.28
CA THR A 51 -24.56 -15.83 -8.49
C THR A 51 -25.15 -14.87 -7.45
N ALA A 52 -24.29 -14.27 -6.63
CA ALA A 52 -24.73 -13.22 -5.71
C ALA A 52 -25.22 -12.03 -6.54
N LYS A 53 -26.48 -11.64 -6.36
CA LYS A 53 -27.05 -10.49 -7.05
C LYS A 53 -26.44 -9.20 -6.50
N PRO A 54 -26.06 -8.24 -7.35
CA PRO A 54 -25.58 -6.95 -6.87
C PRO A 54 -26.66 -6.25 -6.03
N SER A 55 -26.24 -5.43 -5.06
CA SER A 55 -27.16 -4.77 -4.13
C SER A 55 -28.21 -3.87 -4.85
N SER A 56 -27.90 -3.43 -6.08
CA SER A 56 -28.83 -2.71 -6.95
C SER A 56 -30.06 -3.53 -7.36
N GLU A 57 -29.96 -4.86 -7.43
CA GLU A 57 -31.10 -5.76 -7.69
C GLU A 57 -31.93 -6.08 -6.44
N LEU A 58 -31.41 -5.74 -5.25
CA LEU A 58 -32.13 -5.88 -3.97
C LEU A 58 -32.94 -4.62 -3.61
N ARG A 59 -32.69 -3.49 -4.28
CA ARG A 59 -33.34 -2.20 -4.02
C ARG A 59 -34.71 -2.15 -4.71
N LYS A 60 -35.78 -1.83 -3.97
CA LYS A 60 -37.09 -1.46 -4.57
C LYS A 60 -36.89 -0.30 -5.54
N LYS A 61 -37.46 -0.39 -6.76
CA LYS A 61 -37.42 0.66 -7.80
C LYS A 61 -37.70 2.05 -7.21
N HIS A 62 -36.67 2.85 -7.01
CA HIS A 62 -36.82 4.29 -6.79
C HIS A 62 -36.81 5.02 -8.14
N LYS A 63 -37.47 6.18 -8.15
CA LYS A 63 -37.66 7.12 -9.27
C LYS A 63 -36.42 7.26 -10.16
N SER A 64 -36.66 7.43 -11.47
CA SER A 64 -35.67 7.79 -12.50
C SER A 64 -34.60 8.73 -11.94
N SER A 65 -33.38 8.22 -11.80
CA SER A 65 -32.27 8.97 -11.24
C SER A 65 -31.73 9.95 -12.26
N GLU A 66 -31.39 11.15 -11.81
CA GLU A 66 -30.61 12.09 -12.60
C GLU A 66 -29.26 11.43 -13.00
N PRO A 67 -28.78 11.69 -14.22
CA PRO A 67 -27.50 11.16 -14.69
C PRO A 67 -26.36 11.67 -13.81
N ASP A 68 -25.47 10.78 -13.40
CA ASP A 68 -24.28 11.13 -12.62
C ASP A 68 -23.30 11.89 -13.51
N GLU A 69 -23.25 13.22 -13.36
CA GLU A 69 -22.43 14.11 -14.17
C GLU A 69 -20.94 13.79 -14.09
N LYS A 70 -20.46 13.29 -12.94
CA LYS A 70 -19.04 12.92 -12.78
C LYS A 70 -18.70 11.67 -13.58
N LEU A 71 -19.59 10.67 -13.58
CA LEU A 71 -19.43 9.48 -14.42
C LEU A 71 -19.52 9.83 -15.91
N ALA A 72 -20.41 10.74 -16.30
CA ALA A 72 -20.50 11.22 -17.68
C ALA A 72 -19.20 11.90 -18.12
N ALA A 73 -18.72 12.87 -17.33
CA ALA A 73 -17.47 13.58 -17.59
C ALA A 73 -16.26 12.63 -17.66
N LEU A 74 -16.18 11.63 -16.76
CA LEU A 74 -15.08 10.65 -16.77
C LEU A 74 -15.10 9.80 -18.06
N ARG A 75 -16.29 9.35 -18.49
CA ARG A 75 -16.45 8.51 -19.68
C ARG A 75 -16.12 9.25 -20.97
N GLU A 76 -16.35 10.56 -21.04
CA GLU A 76 -15.93 11.39 -22.17
C GLU A 76 -14.40 11.36 -22.38
N LEU A 77 -13.63 11.20 -21.29
CA LEU A 77 -12.16 11.09 -21.38
C LEU A 77 -11.70 9.80 -22.05
N PHE A 78 -12.48 8.72 -21.96
CA PHE A 78 -12.06 7.39 -22.41
C PHE A 78 -11.80 7.34 -23.93
N SER A 79 -12.52 8.16 -24.70
CA SER A 79 -12.40 8.21 -26.17
C SER A 79 -11.32 9.17 -26.68
N ARG A 80 -10.62 9.91 -25.79
CA ARG A 80 -9.53 10.79 -26.23
C ARG A 80 -8.41 9.96 -26.88
N PRO A 81 -7.81 10.39 -27.99
CA PRO A 81 -6.82 9.60 -28.74
C PRO A 81 -5.60 9.13 -27.93
N ASN A 82 -5.17 9.93 -26.95
CA ASN A 82 -4.04 9.62 -26.06
C ASN A 82 -4.42 8.67 -24.90
N ILE A 83 -5.71 8.44 -24.65
CA ILE A 83 -6.20 7.56 -23.57
C ILE A 83 -6.72 6.26 -24.20
N ASN A 84 -7.77 6.34 -25.01
CA ASN A 84 -8.41 5.24 -25.74
C ASN A 84 -8.61 3.97 -24.87
N ILE A 85 -9.42 4.06 -23.81
CA ILE A 85 -9.73 2.91 -22.91
C ILE A 85 -11.22 2.56 -22.93
N ASP A 86 -11.56 1.38 -22.43
CA ASP A 86 -12.94 0.87 -22.29
C ASP A 86 -13.39 0.83 -20.82
N ALA A 87 -12.43 0.71 -19.90
CA ALA A 87 -12.66 0.74 -18.46
C ALA A 87 -11.51 1.45 -17.74
N TYR A 88 -11.79 2.03 -16.59
CA TYR A 88 -10.81 2.68 -15.72
C TYR A 88 -10.99 2.22 -14.27
N ILE A 89 -9.89 1.86 -13.61
CA ILE A 89 -9.89 1.39 -12.22
C ILE A 89 -9.31 2.48 -11.32
N ILE A 90 -10.05 2.81 -10.26
CA ILE A 90 -9.76 3.88 -9.31
C ILE A 90 -9.69 3.26 -7.91
N PRO A 91 -8.48 2.90 -7.43
CA PRO A 91 -8.28 2.34 -6.11
C PRO A 91 -8.41 3.41 -5.01
N SER A 92 -8.35 2.99 -3.74
CA SER A 92 -8.31 3.93 -2.60
C SER A 92 -6.92 4.48 -2.34
N GLN A 93 -5.90 3.73 -2.74
CA GLN A 93 -4.50 3.99 -2.43
C GLN A 93 -3.97 5.24 -3.12
N ASP A 94 -2.97 5.86 -2.51
CA ASP A 94 -2.13 6.88 -3.13
C ASP A 94 -0.85 6.27 -3.74
N ALA A 95 0.06 7.12 -4.20
CA ALA A 95 1.31 6.71 -4.85
C ALA A 95 2.30 5.95 -3.94
N HIS A 96 2.00 5.90 -2.64
CA HIS A 96 2.84 5.29 -1.59
C HIS A 96 2.11 4.18 -0.85
N GLN A 97 0.98 3.71 -1.41
CA GLN A 97 0.22 2.57 -0.90
C GLN A 97 -0.27 2.81 0.54
N SER A 98 -0.54 4.08 0.89
CA SER A 98 -1.04 4.48 2.20
C SER A 98 -2.42 3.88 2.48
N GLU A 99 -2.68 3.47 3.73
CA GLU A 99 -3.99 3.00 4.17
C GLU A 99 -5.02 4.15 4.22
N PHE A 100 -4.62 5.27 4.80
CA PHE A 100 -5.36 6.53 4.74
C PHE A 100 -4.77 7.41 3.66
N THR A 101 -5.62 8.14 2.95
CA THR A 101 -5.19 9.10 1.93
C THR A 101 -5.58 10.51 2.32
N SER A 102 -4.70 11.47 2.06
CA SER A 102 -5.05 12.89 2.16
C SER A 102 -6.19 13.23 1.20
N GLU A 103 -6.97 14.26 1.53
CA GLU A 103 -8.18 14.63 0.80
C GLU A 103 -7.92 14.88 -0.70
N CYS A 104 -6.76 15.43 -1.06
CA CYS A 104 -6.36 15.68 -2.45
C CYS A 104 -6.17 14.40 -3.28
N TYR A 105 -6.01 13.25 -2.64
CA TYR A 105 -5.84 11.93 -3.26
C TYR A 105 -7.07 11.03 -3.08
N ALA A 106 -8.14 11.50 -2.43
CA ALA A 106 -9.38 10.75 -2.18
C ALA A 106 -10.26 10.59 -3.45
N ARG A 107 -9.66 10.19 -4.58
CA ARG A 107 -10.25 10.11 -5.92
C ARG A 107 -11.46 9.19 -5.98
N ARG A 108 -11.35 8.01 -5.35
CA ARG A 108 -12.46 7.07 -5.23
C ARG A 108 -13.64 7.67 -4.48
N ALA A 109 -13.39 8.42 -3.39
CA ALA A 109 -14.44 9.10 -2.65
C ALA A 109 -15.08 10.22 -3.48
N TYR A 110 -14.27 11.01 -4.21
CA TYR A 110 -14.78 12.05 -5.10
C TYR A 110 -15.70 11.50 -6.19
N ILE A 111 -15.28 10.45 -6.91
CA ILE A 111 -16.02 9.93 -8.06
C ILE A 111 -17.29 9.17 -7.65
N SER A 112 -17.26 8.46 -6.52
CA SER A 112 -18.37 7.57 -6.10
C SER A 112 -19.25 8.12 -4.98
N GLY A 113 -18.77 9.11 -4.22
CA GLY A 113 -19.39 9.58 -2.98
C GLY A 113 -19.12 8.68 -1.76
N PHE A 114 -18.49 7.51 -1.95
CA PHE A 114 -18.20 6.57 -0.86
C PHE A 114 -16.91 6.95 -0.10
N THR A 115 -17.03 7.22 1.20
CA THR A 115 -15.96 7.77 2.06
C THR A 115 -15.31 6.75 3.00
N GLY A 116 -15.64 5.45 2.92
CA GLY A 116 -14.95 4.42 3.72
C GLY A 116 -13.45 4.35 3.40
N SER A 117 -12.60 3.83 4.29
CA SER A 117 -11.15 3.85 4.02
C SER A 117 -10.74 2.89 2.90
N ALA A 118 -11.46 1.78 2.71
CA ALA A 118 -11.10 0.75 1.72
C ALA A 118 -12.15 0.59 0.63
N GLY A 119 -11.71 0.55 -0.62
CA GLY A 119 -12.51 0.15 -1.77
C GLY A 119 -11.87 0.38 -3.13
N THR A 120 -12.46 -0.18 -4.18
CA THR A 120 -11.99 -0.03 -5.56
C THR A 120 -13.19 0.30 -6.43
N ALA A 121 -13.16 1.46 -7.07
CA ALA A 121 -14.14 1.86 -8.07
C ALA A 121 -13.68 1.41 -9.47
N VAL A 122 -14.60 0.89 -10.26
CA VAL A 122 -14.38 0.53 -11.66
C VAL A 122 -15.46 1.19 -12.49
N VAL A 123 -15.06 1.96 -13.50
CA VAL A 123 -15.98 2.63 -14.42
C VAL A 123 -15.72 2.12 -15.83
N THR A 124 -16.76 1.59 -16.47
CA THR A 124 -16.75 1.26 -17.90
C THR A 124 -17.51 2.35 -18.67
N LYS A 125 -17.54 2.22 -20.00
CA LYS A 125 -18.34 3.09 -20.89
C LYS A 125 -19.82 3.18 -20.50
N ASP A 126 -20.38 2.17 -19.85
CA ASP A 126 -21.81 2.05 -19.55
C ASP A 126 -22.15 1.71 -18.09
N LYS A 127 -21.22 1.16 -17.30
CA LYS A 127 -21.43 0.72 -15.91
C LYS A 127 -20.44 1.37 -14.96
N ALA A 128 -20.80 1.39 -13.67
CA ALA A 128 -19.91 1.78 -12.59
C ALA A 128 -20.16 0.84 -11.40
N ALA A 129 -19.08 0.30 -10.83
CA ALA A 129 -19.14 -0.63 -9.72
C ALA A 129 -18.10 -0.28 -8.67
N LEU A 130 -18.42 -0.51 -7.39
CA LEU A 130 -17.52 -0.27 -6.27
C LEU A 130 -17.42 -1.51 -5.39
N TRP A 131 -16.20 -2.01 -5.22
CA TRP A 131 -15.87 -3.07 -4.27
C TRP A 131 -15.46 -2.44 -2.95
N THR A 132 -15.98 -2.97 -1.86
CA THR A 132 -15.50 -2.69 -0.51
C THR A 132 -15.71 -3.93 0.37
N ASP A 133 -15.07 -3.97 1.53
CA ASP A 133 -15.16 -5.10 2.47
C ASP A 133 -16.29 -4.94 3.49
N GLY A 134 -16.47 -5.96 4.34
CA GLY A 134 -17.57 -6.08 5.28
C GLY A 134 -17.74 -4.93 6.27
N ARG A 135 -16.66 -4.17 6.56
CA ARG A 135 -16.72 -2.98 7.42
C ARG A 135 -17.63 -1.90 6.85
N TYR A 136 -17.74 -1.82 5.53
CA TYR A 136 -18.29 -0.66 4.84
C TYR A 136 -19.56 -0.93 4.04
N PHE A 137 -20.12 -2.14 4.08
CA PHE A 137 -21.28 -2.46 3.27
C PHE A 137 -22.48 -1.52 3.52
N LEU A 138 -22.82 -1.28 4.79
CA LEU A 138 -23.95 -0.42 5.15
C LEU A 138 -23.67 1.05 4.79
N GLN A 139 -22.43 1.51 5.02
CA GLN A 139 -22.01 2.85 4.63
C GLN A 139 -22.10 3.03 3.11
N ALA A 140 -21.63 2.07 2.32
CA ALA A 140 -21.69 2.14 0.87
C ALA A 140 -23.13 2.11 0.34
N GLU A 141 -24.04 1.35 0.95
CA GLU A 141 -25.47 1.38 0.57
C GLU A 141 -26.13 2.75 0.79
N GLN A 142 -25.70 3.46 1.82
CA GLN A 142 -26.23 4.79 2.15
C GLN A 142 -25.61 5.88 1.26
N GLN A 143 -24.30 5.79 0.98
CA GLN A 143 -23.55 6.84 0.30
C GLN A 143 -23.58 6.72 -1.24
N LEU A 144 -23.67 5.51 -1.79
CA LEU A 144 -23.66 5.31 -3.23
C LEU A 144 -24.99 5.69 -3.89
N SER A 145 -24.88 6.45 -4.98
CA SER A 145 -26.02 6.76 -5.85
C SER A 145 -26.50 5.51 -6.58
N SER A 146 -27.70 5.56 -7.17
CA SER A 146 -28.25 4.46 -7.98
C SER A 146 -27.44 4.15 -9.25
N SER A 147 -26.54 5.05 -9.66
CA SER A 147 -25.62 4.85 -10.79
C SER A 147 -24.49 3.86 -10.49
N TRP A 148 -24.28 3.52 -9.21
CA TRP A 148 -23.22 2.63 -8.76
C TRP A 148 -23.74 1.27 -8.35
N ILE A 149 -23.00 0.24 -8.75
CA ILE A 149 -23.22 -1.14 -8.32
C ILE A 149 -22.32 -1.44 -7.12
N LEU A 150 -22.91 -1.63 -5.94
CA LEU A 150 -22.15 -2.08 -4.77
C LEU A 150 -21.81 -3.57 -4.87
N MET A 151 -20.52 -3.86 -4.89
CA MET A 151 -19.92 -5.20 -4.85
C MET A 151 -19.40 -5.48 -3.44
N ARG A 152 -20.06 -6.41 -2.74
CA ARG A 152 -19.73 -6.77 -1.36
C ARG A 152 -18.56 -7.76 -1.33
N ALA A 153 -17.32 -7.26 -1.41
CA ALA A 153 -16.13 -8.08 -1.55
C ALA A 153 -15.98 -9.09 -0.39
N GLY A 154 -15.50 -10.29 -0.70
CA GLY A 154 -15.37 -11.39 0.25
C GLY A 154 -16.63 -12.25 0.45
N ASN A 155 -17.81 -11.77 0.02
CA ASN A 155 -19.01 -12.61 0.03
C ASN A 155 -18.97 -13.66 -1.08
N PHE A 156 -19.48 -14.86 -0.78
CA PHE A 156 -19.58 -15.95 -1.75
C PHE A 156 -20.37 -15.52 -2.99
N GLY A 157 -19.81 -15.75 -4.18
CA GLY A 157 -20.45 -15.45 -5.46
C GLY A 157 -20.33 -13.99 -5.92
N VAL A 158 -19.65 -13.12 -5.17
CA VAL A 158 -19.28 -11.78 -5.63
C VAL A 158 -17.96 -11.88 -6.41
N PRO A 159 -17.91 -11.50 -7.69
CA PRO A 159 -16.68 -11.58 -8.48
C PRO A 159 -15.64 -10.57 -7.99
N THR A 160 -14.36 -10.88 -8.21
CA THR A 160 -13.29 -9.88 -8.12
C THR A 160 -13.45 -8.81 -9.21
N THR A 161 -12.70 -7.71 -9.11
CA THR A 161 -12.69 -6.65 -10.13
C THR A 161 -12.35 -7.19 -11.52
N SER A 162 -11.29 -8.01 -11.61
CA SER A 162 -10.83 -8.63 -12.86
C SER A 162 -11.83 -9.64 -13.43
N GLU A 163 -12.43 -10.48 -12.57
CA GLU A 163 -13.48 -11.43 -12.99
C GLU A 163 -14.72 -10.71 -13.53
N TRP A 164 -15.12 -9.61 -12.88
CA TRP A 164 -16.25 -8.81 -13.35
C TRP A 164 -15.95 -8.16 -14.69
N LEU A 165 -14.77 -7.54 -14.85
CA LEU A 165 -14.32 -6.96 -16.12
C LEU A 165 -14.32 -7.99 -17.26
N ASN A 166 -13.73 -9.17 -17.03
CA ASN A 166 -13.75 -10.29 -17.99
C ASN A 166 -15.16 -10.79 -18.33
N GLY A 167 -16.12 -10.60 -17.41
CA GLY A 167 -17.51 -11.00 -17.60
C GLY A 167 -18.36 -9.99 -18.37
N ILE A 168 -18.02 -8.70 -18.31
CA ILE A 168 -18.84 -7.62 -18.91
C ILE A 168 -18.24 -7.00 -20.17
N LEU A 169 -16.92 -7.05 -20.34
CA LEU A 169 -16.24 -6.46 -21.50
C LEU A 169 -16.16 -7.43 -22.67
N SER A 170 -16.12 -6.89 -23.88
CA SER A 170 -15.85 -7.68 -25.08
C SER A 170 -14.37 -8.03 -25.17
N PRO A 171 -13.98 -9.22 -25.68
CA PRO A 171 -12.57 -9.58 -25.81
C PRO A 171 -11.76 -8.52 -26.56
N GLY A 172 -10.54 -8.22 -26.10
CA GLY A 172 -9.70 -7.18 -26.72
C GLY A 172 -9.88 -5.77 -26.16
N CYS A 173 -10.79 -5.54 -25.21
CA CYS A 173 -10.93 -4.23 -24.57
C CYS A 173 -9.67 -3.76 -23.81
N ARG A 174 -9.52 -2.44 -23.69
CA ARG A 174 -8.39 -1.77 -23.04
C ARG A 174 -8.80 -1.26 -21.67
N ILE A 175 -8.05 -1.59 -20.63
CA ILE A 175 -8.36 -1.27 -19.23
C ILE A 175 -7.28 -0.33 -18.72
N GLY A 176 -7.64 0.90 -18.39
CA GLY A 176 -6.73 1.92 -17.91
C GLY A 176 -6.54 1.89 -16.40
N ILE A 177 -5.31 2.14 -15.95
CA ILE A 177 -5.00 2.46 -14.56
C ILE A 177 -4.02 3.64 -14.49
N ASP A 178 -4.03 4.36 -13.37
CA ASP A 178 -2.90 5.20 -12.98
C ASP A 178 -1.81 4.30 -12.35
N PRO A 179 -0.63 4.16 -12.98
CA PRO A 179 0.38 3.21 -12.56
C PRO A 179 1.04 3.58 -11.22
N PHE A 180 0.86 4.80 -10.71
CA PHE A 180 1.36 5.16 -9.38
C PHE A 180 0.49 4.56 -8.25
N LEU A 181 -0.81 4.33 -8.49
CA LEU A 181 -1.75 3.91 -7.45
C LEU A 181 -1.81 2.40 -7.22
N PHE A 182 -1.04 1.64 -7.99
CA PHE A 182 -0.95 0.18 -7.89
C PHE A 182 0.49 -0.20 -7.59
N SER A 183 0.71 -1.13 -6.66
CA SER A 183 2.01 -1.79 -6.54
C SER A 183 2.31 -2.57 -7.81
N SER A 184 3.59 -2.84 -8.07
CA SER A 184 3.99 -3.63 -9.24
C SER A 184 3.36 -5.02 -9.23
N ASP A 185 3.30 -5.68 -8.07
CA ASP A 185 2.68 -7.01 -7.95
C ASP A 185 1.18 -6.94 -8.30
N ALA A 186 0.45 -5.98 -7.73
CA ALA A 186 -0.99 -5.83 -7.99
C ALA A 186 -1.30 -5.51 -9.45
N ALA A 187 -0.43 -4.73 -10.12
CA ALA A 187 -0.59 -4.42 -11.54
C ALA A 187 -0.32 -5.64 -12.44
N GLU A 188 0.70 -6.45 -12.13
CA GLU A 188 0.96 -7.69 -12.89
C GLU A 188 -0.14 -8.73 -12.64
N GLU A 189 -0.61 -8.90 -11.40
CA GLU A 189 -1.77 -9.77 -11.09
C GLU A 189 -3.02 -9.36 -11.88
N LEU A 190 -3.32 -8.05 -11.92
CA LEU A 190 -4.42 -7.50 -12.71
C LEU A 190 -4.23 -7.81 -14.20
N LYS A 191 -3.03 -7.55 -14.74
CA LYS A 191 -2.68 -7.79 -16.15
C LYS A 191 -2.86 -9.26 -16.53
N GLU A 192 -2.36 -10.17 -15.72
CA GLU A 192 -2.52 -11.61 -15.91
C GLU A 192 -4.00 -12.02 -15.87
N ALA A 193 -4.75 -11.53 -14.89
CA ALA A 193 -6.16 -11.87 -14.74
C ALA A 193 -7.02 -11.41 -15.93
N ILE A 194 -6.81 -10.20 -16.44
CA ILE A 194 -7.61 -9.66 -17.56
C ILE A 194 -7.17 -10.23 -18.92
N SER A 195 -5.93 -10.74 -19.02
CA SER A 195 -5.42 -11.36 -20.25
C SER A 195 -6.20 -12.63 -20.65
N GLN A 196 -6.92 -13.25 -19.72
CA GLN A 196 -7.78 -14.42 -19.98
C GLN A 196 -8.87 -14.16 -21.04
N LYS A 197 -9.23 -12.88 -21.26
CA LYS A 197 -10.16 -12.43 -22.32
C LYS A 197 -9.47 -11.55 -23.36
N ASN A 198 -8.15 -11.65 -23.47
CA ASN A 198 -7.31 -10.84 -24.35
C ASN A 198 -7.47 -9.33 -24.10
N HIS A 199 -7.82 -8.90 -22.89
CA HIS A 199 -7.82 -7.48 -22.56
C HIS A 199 -6.39 -6.96 -22.38
N GLU A 200 -6.19 -5.68 -22.70
CA GLU A 200 -4.92 -4.98 -22.55
C GLU A 200 -4.95 -4.09 -21.31
N LEU A 201 -3.93 -4.17 -20.45
CA LEU A 201 -3.73 -3.21 -19.37
C LEU A 201 -2.96 -1.99 -19.91
N VAL A 202 -3.53 -0.80 -19.74
CA VAL A 202 -2.97 0.47 -20.22
C VAL A 202 -2.56 1.34 -19.03
N TYR A 203 -1.29 1.75 -18.99
CA TYR A 203 -0.76 2.65 -17.97
C TYR A 203 -0.88 4.10 -18.43
N LEU A 204 -1.57 4.92 -17.65
CA LEU A 204 -1.75 6.36 -17.90
C LEU A 204 -0.81 7.17 -17.00
N TYR A 205 0.39 7.48 -17.49
CA TYR A 205 1.44 8.16 -16.70
C TYR A 205 1.22 9.67 -16.54
N ASP A 206 0.72 10.33 -17.58
CA ASP A 206 0.76 11.79 -17.66
C ASP A 206 -0.28 12.45 -16.75
N VAL A 207 -1.47 11.85 -16.64
CA VAL A 207 -2.60 12.44 -15.92
C VAL A 207 -3.51 11.35 -15.36
N ASN A 208 -3.94 11.53 -14.12
CA ASN A 208 -5.03 10.75 -13.54
C ASN A 208 -6.39 11.27 -14.05
N LEU A 209 -7.22 10.39 -14.60
CA LEU A 209 -8.48 10.82 -15.24
C LEU A 209 -9.50 11.41 -14.26
N VAL A 210 -9.45 11.02 -12.99
CA VAL A 210 -10.30 11.63 -11.96
C VAL A 210 -9.86 13.07 -11.73
N ASP A 211 -8.56 13.33 -11.72
CA ASP A 211 -8.01 14.67 -11.48
C ASP A 211 -8.43 15.68 -12.57
N GLU A 212 -8.60 15.22 -13.82
CA GLU A 212 -9.10 16.06 -14.93
C GLU A 212 -10.55 16.52 -14.75
N ILE A 213 -11.40 15.66 -14.20
CA ILE A 213 -12.81 15.99 -13.95
C ILE A 213 -13.03 16.59 -12.56
N TRP A 214 -12.07 16.40 -11.64
CA TRP A 214 -12.05 17.00 -10.31
C TRP A 214 -11.67 18.47 -10.42
N LYS A 215 -12.59 19.24 -11.02
CA LYS A 215 -12.58 20.69 -11.09
C LYS A 215 -12.51 21.29 -9.67
N ASP A 216 -12.17 22.57 -9.62
CA ASP A 216 -12.01 23.31 -8.36
C ASP A 216 -13.31 23.32 -7.53
N PRO A 217 -13.27 23.06 -6.20
CA PRO A 217 -12.07 22.89 -5.38
C PRO A 217 -11.64 21.43 -5.18
N ARG A 218 -10.58 21.00 -5.88
CA ARG A 218 -9.77 19.86 -5.44
C ARG A 218 -8.86 20.33 -4.31
N PRO A 219 -8.84 19.66 -3.14
CA PRO A 219 -7.96 20.04 -2.05
C PRO A 219 -6.49 20.07 -2.51
N LYS A 220 -5.73 21.05 -2.04
CA LYS A 220 -4.30 21.12 -2.31
C LYS A 220 -3.56 20.02 -1.54
N PRO A 221 -2.43 19.52 -2.06
CA PRO A 221 -1.56 18.64 -1.29
C PRO A 221 -1.17 19.27 0.06
N PRO A 222 -1.05 18.47 1.12
CA PRO A 222 -0.62 18.97 2.43
C PRO A 222 0.79 19.53 2.33
N ASN A 223 1.02 20.68 2.97
CA ASN A 223 2.28 21.41 2.94
C ASN A 223 2.71 21.86 4.35
N ARG A 224 2.48 21.01 5.36
CA ARG A 224 2.92 21.30 6.73
C ARG A 224 4.40 20.98 6.88
N HIS A 225 5.10 21.75 7.71
CA HIS A 225 6.51 21.52 7.98
C HIS A 225 6.76 20.16 8.62
N ILE A 226 7.82 19.49 8.17
CA ILE A 226 8.30 18.27 8.80
C ILE A 226 9.10 18.59 10.07
N ARG A 227 9.13 17.63 10.99
CA ARG A 227 9.86 17.74 12.26
C ARG A 227 10.82 16.59 12.45
N LEU A 228 11.89 16.85 13.20
CA LEU A 228 12.82 15.81 13.62
C LEU A 228 12.17 14.89 14.66
N HIS A 229 12.51 13.61 14.59
CA HIS A 229 12.26 12.63 15.63
C HIS A 229 13.55 12.45 16.42
N ASP A 230 13.59 13.07 17.60
CA ASP A 230 14.76 13.07 18.48
C ASP A 230 15.26 11.63 18.74
N VAL A 231 16.59 11.46 18.67
CA VAL A 231 17.26 10.16 18.84
C VAL A 231 16.94 9.53 20.19
N LYS A 232 16.61 10.32 21.22
CA LYS A 232 16.17 9.78 22.51
C LYS A 232 14.88 8.95 22.41
N TYR A 233 14.04 9.21 21.41
CA TYR A 233 12.85 8.41 21.11
C TYR A 233 13.13 7.34 20.06
N ALA A 234 13.95 7.66 19.06
CA ALA A 234 14.26 6.72 17.98
C ALA A 234 15.21 5.58 18.40
N GLY A 235 16.05 5.82 19.42
CA GLY A 235 17.08 4.91 19.93
C GLY A 235 18.31 4.75 19.04
N VAL A 236 18.17 4.98 17.73
CA VAL A 236 19.25 4.81 16.74
C VAL A 236 19.25 6.02 15.79
N ASP A 237 20.44 6.57 15.54
CA ASP A 237 20.62 7.69 14.63
C ASP A 237 20.56 7.26 13.15
N VAL A 238 20.38 8.23 12.26
CA VAL A 238 20.20 7.99 10.81
C VAL A 238 21.44 7.39 10.16
N SER A 239 22.65 7.80 10.58
CA SER A 239 23.89 7.29 9.98
C SER A 239 24.05 5.79 10.25
N SER A 240 23.74 5.35 11.47
CA SER A 240 23.72 3.94 11.86
C SER A 240 22.68 3.14 11.06
N LYS A 241 21.45 3.66 10.92
CA LYS A 241 20.40 2.98 10.15
C LYS A 241 20.77 2.84 8.66
N LEU A 242 21.30 3.90 8.05
CA LEU A 242 21.76 3.88 6.65
C LEU A 242 22.95 2.92 6.47
N SER A 243 23.87 2.84 7.43
CA SER A 243 24.99 1.90 7.40
C SER A 243 24.52 0.44 7.42
N SER A 244 23.56 0.12 8.30
CA SER A 244 22.94 -1.22 8.32
C SER A 244 22.22 -1.53 7.01
N LEU A 245 21.44 -0.59 6.47
CA LEU A 245 20.77 -0.76 5.19
C LEU A 245 21.76 -1.00 4.04
N ARG A 246 22.84 -0.23 3.96
CA ARG A 246 23.89 -0.40 2.93
C ARG A 246 24.56 -1.76 3.02
N SER A 247 24.72 -2.30 4.22
CA SER A 247 25.25 -3.65 4.42
C SER A 247 24.30 -4.71 3.82
N GLU A 248 22.98 -4.55 3.97
CA GLU A 248 21.98 -5.39 3.31
C GLU A 248 22.03 -5.27 1.77
N LEU A 249 22.24 -4.06 1.23
CA LEU A 249 22.40 -3.86 -0.22
C LEU A 249 23.60 -4.64 -0.78
N ILE A 250 24.76 -4.52 -0.12
CA ILE A 250 25.99 -5.23 -0.50
C ILE A 250 25.76 -6.75 -0.46
N ASN A 251 25.16 -7.26 0.61
CA ASN A 251 24.85 -8.68 0.77
C ASN A 251 23.89 -9.21 -0.30
N ALA A 252 22.97 -8.37 -0.78
CA ALA A 252 22.03 -8.72 -1.84
C ALA A 252 22.57 -8.51 -3.26
N GLY A 253 23.79 -7.96 -3.42
CA GLY A 253 24.34 -7.61 -4.73
C GLY A 253 23.62 -6.44 -5.41
N SER A 254 23.03 -5.54 -4.61
CA SER A 254 22.33 -4.35 -5.08
C SER A 254 23.19 -3.10 -4.84
N SER A 255 23.16 -2.17 -5.79
CA SER A 255 23.86 -0.88 -5.69
C SER A 255 22.98 0.23 -5.09
N ALA A 256 21.66 0.07 -5.13
CA ALA A 256 20.71 1.01 -4.54
C ALA A 256 19.35 0.39 -4.26
N ILE A 257 18.60 0.95 -3.30
CA ILE A 257 17.19 0.60 -3.02
C ILE A 257 16.29 1.80 -3.22
N VAL A 258 15.08 1.54 -3.74
CA VAL A 258 14.00 2.53 -3.82
C VAL A 258 13.00 2.25 -2.70
N ILE A 259 12.71 3.25 -1.88
CA ILE A 259 11.76 3.18 -0.77
C ILE A 259 10.61 4.15 -1.08
N SER A 260 9.40 3.60 -1.23
CA SER A 260 8.15 4.35 -1.46
C SER A 260 7.27 4.46 -0.22
N MET A 261 7.34 3.49 0.70
CA MET A 261 6.52 3.48 1.91
C MET A 261 6.88 4.65 2.83
N LEU A 262 5.90 5.52 3.12
CA LEU A 262 6.17 6.77 3.84
C LEU A 262 6.64 6.57 5.28
N ASP A 263 6.17 5.50 5.94
CA ASP A 263 6.57 5.13 7.30
C ASP A 263 8.01 4.58 7.34
N GLU A 264 8.46 3.88 6.30
CA GLU A 264 9.86 3.48 6.17
C GLU A 264 10.78 4.68 6.00
N ILE A 265 10.41 5.65 5.16
CA ILE A 265 11.18 6.89 4.96
C ILE A 265 11.26 7.68 6.28
N ALA A 266 10.11 7.87 6.94
CA ALA A 266 10.04 8.57 8.23
C ALA A 266 10.87 7.87 9.32
N TRP A 267 10.86 6.54 9.37
CA TRP A 267 11.65 5.77 10.32
C TRP A 267 13.15 5.80 10.02
N LEU A 268 13.53 5.63 8.75
CA LEU A 268 14.93 5.56 8.34
C LEU A 268 15.65 6.90 8.53
N LEU A 269 14.95 8.01 8.26
CA LEU A 269 15.49 9.35 8.36
C LEU A 269 15.20 10.05 9.69
N ASN A 270 14.57 9.37 10.66
CA ASN A 270 14.12 9.98 11.92
C ASN A 270 13.35 11.30 11.70
N LEU A 271 12.44 11.30 10.73
CA LEU A 271 11.58 12.43 10.42
C LEU A 271 10.13 12.09 10.75
N ARG A 272 9.31 13.11 11.03
CA ARG A 272 7.84 12.96 11.12
C ARG A 272 7.17 14.10 10.36
N GLY A 273 6.05 13.78 9.73
CA GLY A 273 5.21 14.73 9.01
C GLY A 273 3.78 14.74 9.54
N SER A 274 2.88 15.34 8.76
CA SER A 274 1.44 15.36 9.04
C SER A 274 0.63 15.39 7.74
N ASP A 275 1.19 14.79 6.68
CA ASP A 275 0.58 14.84 5.36
C ASP A 275 -0.60 13.89 5.26
N VAL A 276 -0.45 12.68 5.81
CA VAL A 276 -1.49 11.65 5.83
C VAL A 276 -2.27 11.74 7.15
N PRO A 277 -3.61 11.80 7.13
CA PRO A 277 -4.41 11.77 8.34
C PRO A 277 -4.03 10.59 9.23
N HIS A 278 -3.94 10.84 10.53
CA HIS A 278 -3.64 9.85 11.57
C HIS A 278 -2.25 9.19 11.51
N SER A 279 -1.44 9.54 10.50
CA SER A 279 -0.12 8.95 10.27
C SER A 279 0.94 10.06 10.25
N PRO A 280 1.93 10.06 11.16
CA PRO A 280 2.90 11.14 11.27
C PRO A 280 4.01 11.05 10.21
N VAL A 281 3.62 10.98 8.94
CA VAL A 281 4.48 10.77 7.77
C VAL A 281 4.39 11.95 6.79
N MET A 282 5.30 11.99 5.82
CA MET A 282 5.38 13.00 4.77
C MET A 282 5.43 12.35 3.40
N TYR A 283 4.80 12.95 2.40
CA TYR A 283 4.92 12.52 1.01
C TYR A 283 6.36 12.69 0.52
N ALA A 284 7.04 11.57 0.30
CA ALA A 284 8.41 11.54 -0.18
C ALA A 284 8.74 10.19 -0.84
N TYR A 285 9.78 10.17 -1.67
CA TYR A 285 10.50 8.95 -2.03
C TYR A 285 11.93 9.02 -1.51
N LEU A 286 12.55 7.88 -1.26
CA LEU A 286 13.95 7.81 -0.87
C LEU A 286 14.68 6.78 -1.73
N VAL A 287 15.80 7.19 -2.32
CA VAL A 287 16.75 6.28 -2.96
C VAL A 287 18.01 6.25 -2.10
N VAL A 288 18.42 5.06 -1.66
CA VAL A 288 19.67 4.88 -0.91
C VAL A 288 20.65 4.11 -1.77
N GLU A 289 21.78 4.73 -2.07
CA GLU A 289 22.92 4.16 -2.79
C GLU A 289 24.00 3.72 -1.79
N ILE A 290 24.99 2.95 -2.27
CA ILE A 290 26.12 2.49 -1.43
C ILE A 290 26.86 3.66 -0.76
N ASP A 291 27.01 4.78 -1.45
CA ASP A 291 27.80 5.94 -1.05
C ASP A 291 26.97 7.22 -0.82
N GLY A 292 25.67 7.21 -1.13
CA GLY A 292 24.79 8.37 -1.05
C GLY A 292 23.35 8.04 -0.69
N ALA A 293 22.53 9.08 -0.51
CA ALA A 293 21.08 8.94 -0.41
C ALA A 293 20.40 10.20 -0.98
N LYS A 294 19.27 10.01 -1.66
CA LYS A 294 18.48 11.07 -2.31
C LYS A 294 17.05 11.05 -1.81
N LEU A 295 16.62 12.12 -1.16
CA LEU A 295 15.25 12.32 -0.69
C LEU A 295 14.47 13.18 -1.68
N PHE A 296 13.41 12.63 -2.24
CA PHE A 296 12.50 13.29 -3.16
C PHE A 296 11.31 13.84 -2.39
N ILE A 297 11.26 15.15 -2.17
CA ILE A 297 10.26 15.80 -1.32
C ILE A 297 9.91 17.19 -1.89
N ASP A 298 8.83 17.78 -1.40
CA ASP A 298 8.55 19.20 -1.61
C ASP A 298 9.39 20.04 -0.63
N ASP A 299 10.31 20.85 -1.17
CA ASP A 299 11.20 21.70 -0.39
C ASP A 299 10.45 22.69 0.50
N ALA A 300 9.21 23.05 0.16
CA ALA A 300 8.37 23.94 0.98
C ALA A 300 8.07 23.35 2.38
N LYS A 301 8.19 22.02 2.53
CA LYS A 301 7.99 21.31 3.80
C LYS A 301 9.19 21.41 4.74
N LEU A 302 10.36 21.80 4.23
CA LEU A 302 11.61 21.76 4.96
C LEU A 302 11.87 23.09 5.68
N ASN A 303 12.07 23.05 6.99
CA ASN A 303 12.57 24.20 7.74
C ASN A 303 14.12 24.20 7.76
N PRO A 304 14.79 25.30 8.17
CA PRO A 304 16.24 25.37 8.19
C PRO A 304 16.92 24.30 9.07
N GLU A 305 16.30 23.93 10.19
CA GLU A 305 16.79 22.88 11.10
C GLU A 305 16.85 21.52 10.41
N VAL A 306 15.76 21.11 9.76
CA VAL A 306 15.67 19.82 9.07
C VAL A 306 16.56 19.80 7.82
N ASN A 307 16.63 20.91 7.07
CA ASN A 307 17.56 21.04 5.96
C ASN A 307 19.02 20.83 6.40
N HIS A 308 19.42 21.45 7.51
CA HIS A 308 20.76 21.27 8.06
C HIS A 308 20.99 19.82 8.53
N TYR A 309 20.01 19.23 9.21
CA TYR A 309 20.05 17.84 9.64
C TYR A 309 20.27 16.85 8.49
N LEU A 310 19.48 16.97 7.41
CA LEU A 310 19.59 16.12 6.22
C LEU A 310 20.93 16.31 5.50
N LYS A 311 21.39 17.55 5.37
CA LYS A 311 22.69 17.85 4.77
C LYS A 311 23.84 17.23 5.57
N ASN A 312 23.80 17.32 6.90
CA ASN A 312 24.81 16.70 7.77
C ASN A 312 24.79 15.17 7.71
N ALA A 313 23.62 14.57 7.46
CA ALA A 313 23.46 13.14 7.24
C ALA A 313 23.89 12.70 5.82
N GLY A 314 24.34 13.62 4.96
CA GLY A 314 24.76 13.32 3.58
C GLY A 314 23.59 13.00 2.64
N ILE A 315 22.40 13.52 2.92
CA ILE A 315 21.19 13.28 2.13
C ILE A 315 21.02 14.43 1.13
N GLU A 316 20.96 14.08 -0.14
CA GLU A 316 20.71 14.99 -1.24
C GLU A 316 19.20 15.20 -1.43
N LEU A 317 18.77 16.46 -1.57
CA LEU A 317 17.36 16.80 -1.82
C LEU A 317 17.06 16.85 -3.32
N ARG A 318 15.88 16.34 -3.69
CA ARG A 318 15.36 16.31 -5.06
C ARG A 318 13.87 16.70 -5.06
N PRO A 319 13.36 17.31 -6.14
CA PRO A 319 11.92 17.53 -6.28
C PRO A 319 11.15 16.21 -6.24
N TYR A 320 10.03 16.18 -5.50
CA TYR A 320 9.17 14.99 -5.39
C TYR A 320 8.85 14.32 -6.75
N ALA A 321 8.53 15.13 -7.77
CA ALA A 321 8.14 14.65 -9.10
C ALA A 321 9.30 14.06 -9.94
N SER A 322 10.56 14.26 -9.55
CA SER A 322 11.72 13.81 -10.35
C SER A 322 12.13 12.36 -10.11
N ILE A 323 11.34 11.58 -9.34
CA ILE A 323 11.68 10.20 -8.99
C ILE A 323 11.85 9.32 -10.24
N LEU A 324 10.94 9.37 -11.21
CA LEU A 324 11.04 8.53 -12.41
C LEU A 324 12.30 8.86 -13.22
N SER A 325 12.67 10.14 -13.33
CA SER A 325 13.90 10.56 -14.02
C SER A 325 15.17 10.05 -13.31
N GLU A 326 15.17 9.98 -11.97
CA GLU A 326 16.29 9.35 -11.24
C GLU A 326 16.37 7.85 -11.54
N ILE A 327 15.23 7.15 -11.54
CA ILE A 327 15.17 5.70 -11.83
C ILE A 327 15.71 5.41 -13.23
N GLU A 328 15.35 6.22 -14.24
CA GLU A 328 15.93 6.12 -15.58
C GLU A 328 17.44 6.37 -15.57
N SER A 329 17.90 7.40 -14.84
CA SER A 329 19.34 7.71 -14.73
C SER A 329 20.13 6.55 -14.10
N LEU A 330 19.61 5.92 -13.05
CA LEU A 330 20.23 4.79 -12.37
C LEU A 330 20.32 3.57 -13.30
N ALA A 331 19.25 3.26 -14.03
CA ALA A 331 19.27 2.19 -15.03
C ALA A 331 20.33 2.44 -16.12
N LEU A 332 20.41 3.68 -16.64
CA LEU A 332 21.39 4.05 -17.66
C LEU A 332 22.84 4.00 -17.16
N LYS A 333 23.06 4.17 -15.85
CA LYS A 333 24.37 3.99 -15.20
C LYS A 333 24.70 2.52 -14.91
N GLY A 334 23.80 1.58 -15.23
CA GLY A 334 24.00 0.15 -14.98
C GLY A 334 23.74 -0.26 -13.53
N ALA A 335 22.91 0.48 -12.79
CA ALA A 335 22.62 0.17 -11.39
C ALA A 335 21.89 -1.17 -11.21
N SER A 336 22.19 -1.87 -10.12
CA SER A 336 21.43 -3.01 -9.62
C SER A 336 20.44 -2.52 -8.56
N LEU A 337 19.16 -2.39 -8.90
CA LEU A 337 18.15 -1.80 -8.01
C LEU A 337 17.39 -2.85 -7.20
N TRP A 338 17.37 -2.67 -5.87
CA TRP A 338 16.44 -3.38 -4.99
C TRP A 338 15.08 -2.71 -5.06
N LEU A 339 14.07 -3.50 -5.46
CA LEU A 339 12.69 -3.07 -5.61
C LEU A 339 11.78 -4.02 -4.83
N ASP A 340 11.05 -3.50 -3.86
CA ASP A 340 9.97 -4.24 -3.20
C ASP A 340 8.70 -4.11 -4.03
N THR A 341 8.38 -5.11 -4.85
CA THR A 341 7.26 -5.04 -5.81
C THR A 341 5.89 -5.05 -5.15
N SER A 342 5.82 -5.38 -3.87
CA SER A 342 4.59 -5.33 -3.07
C SER A 342 4.22 -3.90 -2.66
N SER A 343 5.21 -2.99 -2.60
CA SER A 343 5.04 -1.60 -2.14
C SER A 343 5.48 -0.54 -3.16
N VAL A 344 6.45 -0.82 -4.03
CA VAL A 344 6.85 0.10 -5.09
C VAL A 344 5.81 0.08 -6.20
N SER A 345 5.42 1.28 -6.65
CA SER A 345 4.39 1.42 -7.68
C SER A 345 4.80 0.82 -9.02
N ALA A 346 3.81 0.37 -9.79
CA ALA A 346 4.00 -0.14 -11.15
C ALA A 346 4.69 0.91 -12.04
N ALA A 347 4.45 2.20 -11.80
CA ALA A 347 5.12 3.29 -12.50
C ALA A 347 6.64 3.18 -12.40
N ILE A 348 7.18 3.08 -11.18
CA ILE A 348 8.63 3.02 -10.92
C ILE A 348 9.25 1.76 -11.52
N VAL A 349 8.65 0.60 -11.28
CA VAL A 349 9.20 -0.68 -11.76
C VAL A 349 9.20 -0.74 -13.29
N ASN A 350 8.13 -0.28 -13.94
CA ASN A 350 8.06 -0.27 -15.41
C ASN A 350 8.98 0.76 -16.06
N THR A 351 9.17 1.92 -15.42
CA THR A 351 10.19 2.90 -15.84
C THR A 351 11.58 2.27 -15.78
N PHE A 352 11.92 1.56 -14.69
CA PHE A 352 13.20 0.87 -14.57
C PHE A 352 13.36 -0.20 -15.65
N LYS A 353 12.39 -1.12 -15.81
CA LYS A 353 12.39 -2.16 -16.85
C LYS A 353 12.61 -1.56 -18.24
N SER A 354 11.85 -0.53 -18.60
CA SER A 354 11.95 0.14 -19.90
C SER A 354 13.31 0.81 -20.12
N ALA A 355 13.90 1.38 -19.07
CA ALA A 355 15.23 1.99 -19.14
C ALA A 355 16.35 0.93 -19.27
N CYS A 356 16.21 -0.22 -18.60
CA CYS A 356 17.10 -1.37 -18.79
C CYS A 356 17.08 -1.88 -20.24
N ASP A 357 15.90 -2.01 -20.83
CA ASP A 357 15.76 -2.43 -22.24
C ASP A 357 16.47 -1.45 -23.20
N LYS A 358 16.30 -0.14 -22.98
CA LYS A 358 17.00 0.91 -23.74
C LYS A 358 18.52 0.86 -23.55
N TYR A 359 18.99 0.57 -22.34
CA TYR A 359 20.41 0.38 -22.06
C TYR A 359 20.98 -0.79 -22.88
N ILE A 360 20.30 -1.94 -22.84
CA ILE A 360 20.70 -3.16 -23.56
C ILE A 360 20.72 -2.93 -25.07
N SER A 361 19.68 -2.27 -25.62
CA SER A 361 19.63 -1.96 -27.06
C SER A 361 20.78 -1.06 -27.49
N THR A 362 21.14 -0.06 -26.66
CA THR A 362 22.23 0.88 -26.97
C THR A 362 23.59 0.20 -26.86
N ALA A 363 23.81 -0.63 -25.83
CA ALA A 363 25.05 -1.38 -25.64
C ALA A 363 25.28 -2.44 -26.75
N GLY A 364 24.20 -3.10 -27.21
CA GLY A 364 24.25 -4.05 -28.32
C GLY A 364 24.67 -3.41 -29.65
N VAL A 365 24.20 -2.19 -29.95
CA VAL A 365 24.57 -1.44 -31.17
C VAL A 365 26.04 -1.00 -31.16
N VAL A 366 26.59 -0.64 -30.00
CA VAL A 366 28.01 -0.26 -29.86
C VAL A 366 28.92 -1.48 -30.04
N ASN A 367 28.50 -2.67 -29.58
CA ASN A 367 29.28 -3.90 -29.73
C ASN A 367 29.26 -4.49 -31.15
N SER A 368 28.25 -4.20 -31.98
CA SER A 368 28.27 -4.57 -33.41
C SER A 368 29.27 -3.77 -34.27
N ASN A 369 29.77 -2.63 -33.78
CA ASN A 369 30.71 -1.75 -34.51
C ASN A 369 32.14 -1.72 -33.92
N LYS A 370 32.44 -2.50 -32.88
CA LYS A 370 33.80 -2.58 -32.30
C LYS A 370 34.34 -4.01 -32.40
N LYS A 371 35.47 -4.16 -33.12
CA LYS A 371 36.36 -5.33 -33.01
C LYS A 371 36.67 -5.58 -31.52
N ALA A 372 36.62 -6.86 -31.15
CA ALA A 372 36.85 -7.41 -29.82
C ALA A 372 37.91 -6.65 -29.00
N VAL A 373 37.52 -6.22 -27.79
CA VAL A 373 38.42 -5.73 -26.74
C VAL A 373 38.70 -6.92 -25.79
N PRO A 374 39.92 -7.07 -25.24
CA PRO A 374 40.30 -8.27 -24.50
C PRO A 374 39.67 -8.32 -23.10
N ASN A 375 39.24 -9.52 -22.71
CA ASN A 375 38.76 -9.85 -21.37
C ASN A 375 39.89 -9.67 -20.34
N GLY A 376 39.67 -8.79 -19.36
CA GLY A 376 40.44 -8.75 -18.11
C GLY A 376 39.87 -9.74 -17.07
N PRO A 377 40.63 -10.14 -16.03
CA PRO A 377 40.29 -11.30 -15.20
C PRO A 377 39.08 -11.13 -14.26
N ASP A 378 38.58 -9.91 -14.04
CA ASP A 378 37.34 -9.64 -13.28
C ASP A 378 36.28 -8.89 -14.14
N GLY A 379 36.37 -9.06 -15.46
CA GLY A 379 35.59 -8.35 -16.47
C GLY A 379 34.13 -8.80 -16.60
N GLN A 380 33.27 -8.37 -15.68
CA GLN A 380 31.82 -8.45 -15.84
C GLN A 380 31.18 -7.08 -15.54
N SER A 381 31.10 -6.20 -16.54
CA SER A 381 30.15 -5.08 -16.48
C SER A 381 28.75 -5.69 -16.65
N CYS A 382 28.17 -6.15 -15.55
CA CYS A 382 26.79 -6.59 -15.52
C CYS A 382 25.94 -5.34 -15.81
N GLY A 383 25.08 -5.39 -16.82
CA GLY A 383 24.16 -4.30 -17.12
C GLY A 383 23.21 -4.02 -15.94
N PRO A 384 22.30 -3.05 -16.06
CA PRO A 384 21.36 -2.78 -14.99
C PRO A 384 20.52 -4.03 -14.69
N THR A 385 20.34 -4.33 -13.41
CA THR A 385 19.58 -5.50 -12.94
C THR A 385 18.63 -5.09 -11.82
N ALA A 386 17.62 -5.93 -11.54
CA ALA A 386 16.69 -5.73 -10.45
C ALA A 386 16.80 -6.87 -9.42
N VAL A 387 16.76 -6.52 -8.14
CA VAL A 387 16.62 -7.45 -7.02
C VAL A 387 15.22 -7.26 -6.44
N TYR A 388 14.33 -8.21 -6.69
CA TYR A 388 12.95 -8.16 -6.21
C TYR A 388 12.83 -8.87 -4.86
N ARG A 389 12.73 -8.10 -3.77
CA ARG A 389 12.62 -8.58 -2.39
C ARG A 389 11.91 -7.55 -1.53
N SER A 390 11.28 -8.00 -0.45
CA SER A 390 10.69 -7.09 0.55
C SER A 390 11.72 -6.11 1.11
N SER A 391 11.29 -4.89 1.44
CA SER A 391 12.17 -3.89 2.03
C SER A 391 12.78 -4.39 3.36
N PRO A 392 14.11 -4.33 3.54
CA PRO A 392 14.74 -4.67 4.82
C PRO A 392 14.36 -3.68 5.93
N VAL A 393 13.92 -2.46 5.58
CA VAL A 393 13.49 -1.44 6.54
C VAL A 393 12.19 -1.86 7.24
N SER A 394 11.27 -2.49 6.50
CA SER A 394 10.01 -3.02 7.06
C SER A 394 10.24 -4.00 8.21
N LEU A 395 11.17 -4.95 8.05
CA LEU A 395 11.52 -5.89 9.11
C LEU A 395 12.31 -5.23 10.24
N ALA A 396 13.26 -4.35 9.92
CA ALA A 396 14.07 -3.67 10.92
C ALA A 396 13.21 -2.83 11.89
N LYS A 397 12.23 -2.06 11.37
CA LYS A 397 11.33 -1.25 12.21
C LYS A 397 10.25 -2.06 12.92
N ALA A 398 10.01 -3.31 12.49
CA ALA A 398 9.03 -4.18 13.15
C ALA A 398 9.50 -4.55 14.57
N VAL A 399 10.81 -4.72 14.77
CA VAL A 399 11.43 -5.04 16.07
C VAL A 399 11.90 -3.75 16.74
N LYS A 400 11.23 -3.36 17.82
CA LYS A 400 11.48 -2.08 18.49
C LYS A 400 12.71 -2.20 19.37
N ASN A 401 13.56 -1.18 19.34
CA ASN A 401 14.67 -1.08 20.29
C ASN A 401 14.18 -0.60 21.67
N GLU A 402 15.05 -0.61 22.68
CA GLU A 402 14.66 -0.26 24.05
C GLU A 402 14.11 1.17 24.19
N ALA A 403 14.64 2.16 23.46
CA ALA A 403 14.13 3.52 23.50
C ALA A 403 12.72 3.63 22.90
N GLU A 404 12.48 2.93 21.78
CA GLU A 404 11.16 2.85 21.16
C GLU A 404 10.16 2.11 22.06
N LEU A 405 10.57 0.98 22.67
CA LEU A 405 9.74 0.22 23.61
C LEU A 405 9.38 1.06 24.85
N GLU A 406 10.35 1.78 25.39
CA GLU A 406 10.12 2.65 26.54
C GLU A 406 9.21 3.83 26.18
N GLY A 407 9.39 4.41 24.99
CA GLY A 407 8.46 5.40 24.44
C GLY A 407 7.03 4.85 24.33
N MET A 408 6.87 3.61 23.87
CA MET A 408 5.58 2.93 23.77
C MET A 408 4.93 2.70 25.15
N ARG A 409 5.69 2.22 26.15
CA ARG A 409 5.17 2.05 27.51
C ARG A 409 4.69 3.37 28.10
N ASN A 410 5.49 4.42 27.96
CA ASN A 410 5.18 5.73 28.50
C ASN A 410 4.00 6.41 27.78
N CYS A 411 3.82 6.20 26.47
CA CYS A 411 2.65 6.72 25.76
C CYS A 411 1.37 5.94 26.09
N HIS A 412 1.44 4.64 26.32
CA HIS A 412 0.28 3.85 26.75
C HIS A 412 -0.13 4.19 28.19
N LEU A 413 0.82 4.45 29.08
CA LEU A 413 0.53 4.84 30.46
C LEU A 413 -0.26 6.15 30.54
N ARG A 414 0.17 7.18 29.78
CA ARG A 414 -0.55 8.46 29.73
C ARG A 414 -1.90 8.36 29.01
N ASP A 415 -2.00 7.56 27.95
CA ASP A 415 -3.28 7.34 27.25
C ASP A 415 -4.28 6.61 28.17
N ALA A 416 -3.81 5.63 28.95
CA ALA A 416 -4.61 4.95 29.95
C ALA A 416 -5.10 5.90 31.06
N ALA A 417 -4.27 6.84 31.50
CA ALA A 417 -4.69 7.88 32.44
C ALA A 417 -5.76 8.80 31.84
N ALA A 418 -5.62 9.22 30.58
CA ALA A 418 -6.65 9.99 29.87
C ALA A 418 -7.97 9.22 29.75
N LEU A 419 -7.90 7.93 29.40
CA LEU A 419 -9.08 7.06 29.35
C LEU A 419 -9.75 6.91 30.71
N ALA A 420 -8.99 6.73 31.79
CA ALA A 420 -9.55 6.62 33.13
C ALA A 420 -10.31 7.90 33.55
N GLN A 421 -9.74 9.08 33.27
CA GLN A 421 -10.40 10.36 33.52
C GLN A 421 -11.66 10.52 32.66
N PHE A 422 -11.59 10.14 31.39
CA PHE A 422 -12.73 10.15 30.49
C PHE A 422 -13.87 9.25 30.98
N TRP A 423 -13.58 8.01 31.41
CA TRP A 423 -14.60 7.09 31.91
C TRP A 423 -15.25 7.58 33.20
N ALA A 424 -14.46 8.13 34.13
CA ALA A 424 -15.00 8.73 35.35
C ALA A 424 -15.94 9.91 35.04
N TRP A 425 -15.55 10.78 34.11
CA TRP A 425 -16.40 11.88 33.64
C TRP A 425 -17.68 11.37 32.97
N LEU A 426 -17.59 10.36 32.11
CA LEU A 426 -18.73 9.84 31.36
C LEU A 426 -19.76 9.21 32.29
N GLU A 427 -19.30 8.43 33.29
CA GLU A 427 -20.17 7.83 34.29
C GLU A 427 -20.90 8.89 35.12
N GLU A 428 -20.20 9.95 35.56
CA GLU A 428 -20.80 11.06 36.29
C GLU A 428 -21.82 11.83 35.43
N ALA A 429 -21.48 12.14 34.17
CA ALA A 429 -22.37 12.85 33.26
C ALA A 429 -23.68 12.08 33.02
N ILE A 430 -23.57 10.76 32.77
CA ILE A 430 -24.74 9.89 32.61
C ILE A 430 -25.53 9.78 33.92
N GLY A 431 -24.85 9.63 35.06
CA GLY A 431 -25.48 9.57 36.38
C GLY A 431 -26.27 10.84 36.73
N ASN A 432 -25.82 11.99 36.25
CA ASN A 432 -26.50 13.29 36.39
C ASN A 432 -27.59 13.55 35.34
N GLY A 433 -27.86 12.59 34.44
CA GLY A 433 -28.89 12.70 33.41
C GLY A 433 -28.53 13.63 32.24
N VAL A 434 -27.24 13.89 32.01
CA VAL A 434 -26.78 14.66 30.85
C VAL A 434 -27.03 13.86 29.58
N ILE A 435 -27.70 14.47 28.61
CA ILE A 435 -27.93 13.86 27.29
C ILE A 435 -26.71 14.15 26.42
N LEU A 436 -26.01 13.10 25.99
CA LEU A 436 -24.81 13.17 25.16
C LEU A 436 -25.05 12.47 23.82
N THR A 437 -24.50 13.02 22.76
CA THR A 437 -24.40 12.36 21.45
C THR A 437 -23.08 11.59 21.33
N GLU A 438 -22.97 10.69 20.36
CA GLU A 438 -21.71 9.98 20.07
C GLU A 438 -20.56 10.94 19.74
N VAL A 439 -20.88 12.08 19.09
CA VAL A 439 -19.91 13.13 18.76
C VAL A 439 -19.42 13.82 20.04
N ASP A 440 -20.32 14.18 20.95
CA ASP A 440 -19.93 14.81 22.23
C ASP A 440 -18.99 13.91 23.04
N VAL A 441 -19.27 12.60 23.05
CA VAL A 441 -18.45 11.60 23.75
C VAL A 441 -17.07 11.47 23.09
N SER A 442 -17.02 11.43 21.75
CA SER A 442 -15.76 11.38 20.98
C SER A 442 -14.90 12.62 21.21
N ASP A 443 -15.50 13.82 21.12
CA ASP A 443 -14.82 15.09 21.33
C ASP A 443 -14.29 15.21 22.76
N LYS A 444 -15.04 14.71 23.75
CA LYS A 444 -14.57 14.69 25.12
C LYS A 444 -13.37 13.78 25.32
N LEU A 445 -13.36 12.58 24.72
CA LEU A 445 -12.19 11.70 24.78
C LEU A 445 -10.97 12.36 24.14
N LEU A 446 -11.15 13.03 23.00
CA LEU A 446 -10.09 13.79 22.35
C LEU A 446 -9.55 14.90 23.26
N GLU A 447 -10.41 15.64 23.97
CA GLU A 447 -10.03 16.66 24.95
C GLU A 447 -9.15 16.08 26.08
N PHE A 448 -9.49 14.91 26.63
CA PHE A 448 -8.66 14.26 27.65
C PHE A 448 -7.30 13.82 27.12
N ARG A 449 -7.26 13.29 25.89
CA ARG A 449 -6.02 12.90 25.21
C ARG A 449 -5.15 14.10 24.86
N SER A 450 -5.74 15.20 24.40
CA SER A 450 -5.01 16.40 23.98
C SER A 450 -4.30 17.11 25.12
N ARG A 451 -4.69 16.82 26.36
CA ARG A 451 -4.03 17.31 27.59
C ARG A 451 -2.80 16.48 27.99
N GLN A 452 -2.62 15.29 27.42
CA GLN A 452 -1.48 14.44 27.78
C GLN A 452 -0.19 14.95 27.15
N ASP A 453 0.91 14.86 27.89
CA ASP A 453 2.22 15.26 27.41
C ASP A 453 2.62 14.52 26.13
N GLY A 454 3.06 15.29 25.14
CA GLY A 454 3.50 14.76 23.85
C GLY A 454 2.36 14.28 22.93
N PHE A 455 1.10 14.65 23.21
CA PHE A 455 0.00 14.45 22.26
C PHE A 455 0.27 15.20 20.95
N ILE A 456 -0.02 14.55 19.82
CA ILE A 456 0.15 15.11 18.48
C ILE A 456 -1.18 15.15 17.73
N GLY A 457 -1.92 14.04 17.73
CA GLY A 457 -3.18 13.86 17.02
C GLY A 457 -3.70 12.44 17.25
N THR A 458 -4.88 12.13 16.73
CA THR A 458 -5.44 10.77 16.82
C THR A 458 -4.76 9.83 15.83
N SER A 459 -4.68 8.55 16.18
CA SER A 459 -4.12 7.49 15.33
C SER A 459 -5.16 6.81 14.41
N PHE A 460 -6.44 7.20 14.52
CA PHE A 460 -7.55 6.87 13.62
C PHE A 460 -8.74 7.80 13.89
#